data_AF-A0A926ZAX7-F1
#
_entry.id   AF-A0A926ZAX7-F1
#
_cell.length_a   1.000
_cell.length_b   1.000
_cell.length_c   1.000
_cell.angle_alpha   90.00
_cell.angle_beta   90.00
_cell.angle_gamma   90.00
#
_symmetry.space_group_name_H-M   'P 1'
#
loop_
_entity.id
_entity.type
_entity.pdbx_description
1 polymer ?
#
loop_
_entity_poly.entity_id
_entity_poly.type
_entity_poly.pdbx_seq_one_letter_code
_entity_poly.pdbx_strand_id
1 'polypeptide(L)'
;MTSYKSRLSGQSLPFYIQLWNELKRFPKALHEGSQNPPTTSGPAAAFLISGGIGAVTMMVAHHLSDTSKAREAFLRTLGSWIPGSVSTDPMWGNIGSYAGKETMFLIGWLVSLAILYPTLKDKNVKPRTLFFWMLSLFTLATVMTWHPLFPYLPLH
;
A
#
# COMPACT_ATOMS: atom_id res chain seq x y z
N MET A 1 -8.21 -55.09 10.79
CA MET A 1 -8.26 -53.60 10.79
C MET A 1 -8.32 -53.12 9.35
N THR A 2 -9.43 -53.37 8.66
CA THR A 2 -9.51 -53.19 7.19
C THR A 2 -10.97 -53.05 6.76
N SER A 3 -11.69 -52.06 7.29
CA SER A 3 -13.02 -51.71 6.74
C SER A 3 -13.51 -50.36 7.25
N TYR A 4 -12.85 -49.27 6.84
CA TYR A 4 -13.42 -47.92 7.00
C TYR A 4 -13.14 -46.97 5.83
N LYS A 5 -12.27 -47.36 4.88
CA LYS A 5 -11.88 -46.51 3.74
C LYS A 5 -12.83 -46.57 2.52
N SER A 6 -13.87 -47.41 2.52
CA SER A 6 -14.69 -47.67 1.31
C SER A 6 -16.08 -47.02 1.28
N ARG A 7 -16.44 -46.12 2.20
CA ARG A 7 -17.82 -45.57 2.32
C ARG A 7 -17.98 -44.06 2.14
N LEU A 8 -17.08 -43.37 1.43
CA LEU A 8 -17.20 -41.91 1.21
C LEU A 8 -17.04 -41.49 -0.27
N SER A 9 -17.27 -42.39 -1.22
CA SER A 9 -17.21 -42.09 -2.66
C SER A 9 -18.55 -41.56 -3.23
N GLY A 10 -19.28 -40.72 -2.49
CA GLY A 10 -20.61 -40.27 -2.92
C GLY A 10 -21.21 -39.03 -2.24
N GLN A 11 -20.53 -38.43 -1.27
CA GLN A 11 -20.98 -37.16 -0.69
C GLN A 11 -20.08 -36.04 -1.19
N SER A 12 -20.68 -35.07 -1.90
CA SER A 12 -20.00 -33.83 -2.27
C SER A 12 -19.50 -33.15 -1.00
N LEU A 13 -18.21 -32.78 -0.99
CA LEU A 13 -17.61 -32.12 0.15
C LEU A 13 -18.38 -30.83 0.47
N PRO A 14 -18.66 -30.51 1.73
CA PRO A 14 -19.24 -29.22 2.11
C PRO A 14 -18.46 -28.04 1.52
N PHE A 15 -19.16 -26.98 1.10
CA PHE A 15 -18.56 -25.80 0.45
C PHE A 15 -17.38 -25.22 1.23
N TYR A 16 -17.46 -25.16 2.56
CA TYR A 16 -16.36 -24.64 3.39
C TYR A 16 -15.09 -25.50 3.32
N ILE A 17 -15.21 -26.82 3.14
CA ILE A 17 -14.05 -27.72 2.96
C ILE A 17 -13.43 -27.51 1.59
N GLN A 18 -14.23 -27.27 0.55
CA GLN A 18 -13.74 -26.94 -0.78
C GLN A 18 -12.98 -25.59 -0.76
N LEU A 19 -13.58 -24.55 -0.18
CA LEU A 19 -12.96 -23.24 -0.01
C LEU A 19 -11.66 -23.31 0.80
N TRP A 20 -11.66 -24.08 1.90
CA TRP A 20 -10.48 -24.27 2.73
C TRP A 20 -9.35 -25.01 2.01
N ASN A 21 -9.69 -26.00 1.19
CA ASN A 21 -8.71 -26.72 0.37
C ASN A 21 -8.13 -25.83 -0.74
N GLU A 22 -8.93 -24.94 -1.34
CA GLU A 22 -8.44 -23.93 -2.29
C GLU A 22 -7.54 -22.90 -1.61
N LEU A 23 -7.91 -22.39 -0.43
CA LEU A 23 -7.07 -21.48 0.36
C LEU A 23 -5.72 -22.09 0.72
N LYS A 24 -5.66 -23.41 0.98
CA LYS A 24 -4.40 -24.13 1.23
C LYS A 24 -3.53 -24.33 -0.01
N ARG A 25 -4.11 -24.30 -1.21
CA ARG A 25 -3.34 -24.37 -2.48
C ARG A 25 -2.66 -23.05 -2.81
N PHE A 26 -3.22 -21.93 -2.36
CA PHE A 26 -2.69 -20.60 -2.64
C PHE A 26 -1.22 -20.41 -2.18
N PRO A 27 -0.80 -20.78 -0.95
CA PRO A 27 0.60 -20.74 -0.55
C PRO A 27 1.52 -21.61 -1.43
N LYS A 28 1.03 -22.76 -1.88
CA LYS A 28 1.80 -23.69 -2.71
C LYS A 28 2.04 -23.11 -4.11
N ALA A 29 1.01 -22.52 -4.72
CA ALA A 29 1.12 -21.85 -6.01
C ALA A 29 2.09 -20.65 -5.96
N LEU A 30 2.11 -19.88 -4.85
CA LEU A 30 3.08 -18.80 -4.66
C LEU A 30 4.53 -19.31 -4.51
N HIS A 31 4.72 -20.51 -3.94
CA HIS A 31 6.05 -21.11 -3.78
C HIS A 31 6.61 -21.66 -5.09
N GLU A 32 5.76 -22.19 -5.98
CA GLU A 32 6.16 -22.74 -7.29
C GLU A 32 6.68 -21.65 -8.24
N GLY A 33 6.30 -20.38 -8.05
CA GLY A 33 6.78 -19.24 -8.83
C GLY A 33 6.23 -19.20 -10.27
N SER A 34 6.57 -18.14 -11.01
CA SER A 34 6.19 -18.03 -12.43
C SER A 34 7.06 -18.95 -13.29
N GLN A 35 6.45 -19.64 -14.26
CA GLN A 35 7.17 -20.42 -15.28
C GLN A 35 7.97 -19.52 -16.24
N ASN A 36 7.59 -18.24 -16.35
CA ASN A 36 8.28 -17.22 -17.14
C ASN A 36 8.58 -16.01 -16.23
N PRO A 37 9.55 -16.11 -15.31
CA PRO A 37 9.90 -14.97 -14.48
C PRO A 37 10.58 -13.90 -15.34
N PRO A 38 10.33 -12.60 -15.07
CA PRO A 38 11.10 -11.55 -15.71
C PRO A 38 12.59 -11.72 -15.40
N THR A 39 13.44 -11.40 -16.37
CA THR A 39 14.91 -11.53 -16.26
C THR A 39 15.53 -10.61 -15.22
N THR A 40 14.82 -9.53 -14.86
CA THR A 40 15.23 -8.59 -13.82
C THR A 40 14.12 -8.33 -12.80
N SER A 41 14.49 -8.22 -11.53
CA SER A 41 13.57 -7.81 -10.45
C SER A 41 13.48 -6.29 -10.28
N GLY A 42 14.33 -5.54 -10.97
CA GLY A 42 14.49 -4.10 -10.90
C GLY A 42 13.22 -3.27 -11.09
N PRO A 43 12.42 -3.51 -12.15
CA PRO A 43 11.18 -2.78 -12.35
C PRO A 43 10.20 -2.95 -11.18
N ALA A 44 9.99 -4.18 -10.72
CA ALA A 44 9.12 -4.45 -9.56
C ALA A 44 9.64 -3.76 -8.30
N ALA A 45 10.95 -3.79 -8.05
CA ALA A 45 11.56 -3.09 -6.93
C ALA A 45 11.33 -1.58 -6.99
N ALA A 46 11.45 -0.96 -8.18
CA ALA A 46 11.19 0.47 -8.36
C ALA A 46 9.75 0.84 -8.03
N PHE A 47 8.76 0.08 -8.51
CA PHE A 47 7.34 0.32 -8.20
C PHE A 47 7.03 0.17 -6.70
N LEU A 48 7.56 -0.87 -6.05
CA LEU A 48 7.30 -1.13 -4.64
C LEU A 48 7.93 -0.07 -3.73
N ILE A 49 9.20 0.28 -3.97
CA ILE A 49 9.92 1.27 -3.16
C ILE A 49 9.32 2.67 -3.37
N SER A 50 8.99 3.04 -4.62
CA SER A 50 8.38 4.34 -4.92
C SER A 50 7.01 4.49 -4.27
N GLY A 51 6.18 3.43 -4.24
CA GLY A 51 4.90 3.45 -3.52
C GLY A 51 5.08 3.70 -2.01
N GLY A 52 6.10 3.08 -1.40
CA GLY A 52 6.47 3.34 -0.01
C GLY A 52 6.91 4.79 0.24
N ILE A 53 7.68 5.38 -0.69
CA ILE A 53 8.07 6.81 -0.63
C ILE A 53 6.83 7.71 -0.74
N GLY A 54 5.88 7.38 -1.62
CA GLY A 54 4.58 8.06 -1.70
C GLY A 54 3.85 8.06 -0.36
N ALA A 55 3.78 6.90 0.31
CA ALA A 55 3.14 6.77 1.62
C ALA A 55 3.80 7.66 2.68
N VAL A 56 5.14 7.68 2.75
CA VAL A 56 5.87 8.56 3.67
C VAL A 56 5.61 10.04 3.32
N THR A 57 5.61 10.39 2.04
CA THR A 57 5.37 11.77 1.57
C THR A 57 3.98 12.26 2.00
N MET A 58 2.96 11.40 1.88
CA MET A 58 1.61 11.68 2.36
C MET A 58 1.59 11.95 3.86
N MET A 59 2.29 11.13 4.66
CA MET A 59 2.34 11.30 6.11
C MET A 59 3.10 12.58 6.51
N VAL A 60 4.17 12.93 5.80
CA VAL A 60 4.84 14.23 5.99
C VAL A 60 3.87 15.38 5.69
N ALA A 61 3.15 15.32 4.58
CA ALA A 61 2.15 16.33 4.23
C ALA A 61 1.03 16.43 5.29
N HIS A 62 0.60 15.29 5.84
CA HIS A 62 -0.36 15.22 6.94
C HIS A 62 0.15 15.98 8.17
N HIS A 63 1.35 15.66 8.68
CA HIS A 63 1.90 16.35 9.85
C HIS A 63 2.13 17.84 9.59
N LEU A 64 2.61 18.21 8.40
CA LEU A 64 2.80 19.60 8.04
C LEU A 64 1.48 20.37 7.93
N SER A 65 0.38 19.75 7.52
CA SER A 65 -0.92 20.42 7.48
C SER A 65 -1.42 20.81 8.85
N ASP A 66 -1.17 19.96 9.84
CA ASP A 66 -1.70 20.14 11.19
C ASP A 66 -1.00 21.29 11.92
N THR A 67 0.20 21.68 11.47
CA THR A 67 0.95 22.82 12.02
C THR A 67 0.49 24.20 11.53
N SER A 68 -0.31 24.30 10.46
CA SER A 68 -0.74 25.61 9.93
C SER A 68 -1.97 25.52 9.03
N LYS A 69 -2.96 26.37 9.31
CA LYS A 69 -4.15 26.54 8.46
C LYS A 69 -3.82 26.92 7.02
N ALA A 70 -2.72 27.64 6.78
CA ALA A 70 -2.29 27.98 5.43
C ALA A 70 -1.81 26.74 4.65
N ARG A 71 -1.12 25.81 5.33
CA ARG A 71 -0.65 24.55 4.74
C ARG A 71 -1.81 23.61 4.48
N GLU A 72 -2.77 23.55 5.40
CA GLU A 72 -4.01 22.80 5.21
C GLU A 72 -4.82 23.32 4.01
N ALA A 73 -4.99 24.65 3.90
CA ALA A 73 -5.66 25.28 2.78
C ALA A 73 -4.94 25.00 1.45
N PHE A 74 -3.61 25.07 1.44
CA PHE A 74 -2.80 24.71 0.28
C PHE A 74 -3.06 23.26 -0.17
N LEU A 75 -3.04 22.29 0.76
CA LEU A 75 -3.34 20.90 0.42
C LEU A 75 -4.77 20.74 -0.09
N ARG A 76 -5.75 21.40 0.51
CA ARG A 76 -7.13 21.38 0.02
C ARG A 76 -7.24 21.89 -1.42
N THR A 77 -6.54 22.97 -1.76
CA THR A 77 -6.45 23.45 -3.15
C THR A 77 -5.72 22.46 -4.05
N LEU A 78 -4.63 21.85 -3.57
CA LEU A 78 -3.86 20.88 -4.33
C LEU A 78 -4.69 19.64 -4.72
N GLY A 79 -5.60 19.21 -3.84
CA GLY A 79 -6.49 18.06 -4.07
C GLY A 79 -7.85 18.39 -4.69
N SER A 80 -8.13 19.65 -5.04
CA SER A 80 -9.47 20.08 -5.47
C SER A 80 -9.93 19.46 -6.79
N TRP A 81 -9.00 18.86 -7.54
CA TRP A 81 -9.28 18.15 -8.78
C TRP A 81 -9.82 16.74 -8.56
N ILE A 82 -9.68 16.17 -7.36
CA ILE A 82 -10.21 14.85 -7.01
C ILE A 82 -11.72 14.99 -6.74
N PRO A 83 -12.58 14.24 -7.45
CA PRO A 83 -14.01 14.25 -7.19
C PRO A 83 -14.33 13.94 -5.71
N GLY A 84 -15.21 14.72 -5.10
CA GLY A 84 -15.54 14.60 -3.67
C GLY A 84 -14.66 15.43 -2.72
N SER A 85 -13.59 16.07 -3.21
CA SER A 85 -12.73 16.99 -2.44
C SER A 85 -13.39 18.31 -2.04
N VAL A 86 -14.46 18.69 -2.74
CA VAL A 86 -15.38 19.76 -2.36
C VAL A 86 -16.78 19.35 -2.81
N SER A 87 -17.72 19.25 -1.87
CA SER A 87 -19.13 19.07 -2.16
C SER A 87 -19.91 20.30 -1.68
N THR A 88 -20.86 20.76 -2.50
CA THR A 88 -21.87 21.76 -2.12
C THR A 88 -23.11 21.11 -1.50
N ASP A 89 -23.23 19.79 -1.61
CA ASP A 89 -24.37 19.03 -1.09
C ASP A 89 -24.07 18.56 0.34
N PRO A 90 -24.86 19.00 1.35
CA PRO A 90 -24.69 18.58 2.74
C PRO A 90 -24.94 17.09 2.98
N MET A 91 -25.57 16.35 2.04
CA MET A 91 -25.75 14.90 2.14
C MET A 91 -24.51 14.10 1.73
N TRP A 92 -23.59 14.68 0.96
CA TRP A 92 -22.35 14.03 0.52
C TRP A 92 -21.16 14.66 1.26
N GLY A 93 -20.53 13.87 2.13
CA GLY A 93 -19.37 14.30 2.92
C GLY A 93 -18.21 14.80 2.05
N ASN A 94 -17.42 15.71 2.61
CA ASN A 94 -16.26 16.30 1.94
C ASN A 94 -14.97 15.67 2.49
N ILE A 95 -14.14 15.07 1.62
CA ILE A 95 -12.83 14.53 2.03
C ILE A 95 -11.80 15.65 2.33
N GLY A 96 -12.04 16.87 1.86
CA GLY A 96 -11.33 18.08 2.27
C GLY A 96 -9.84 18.06 1.94
N SER A 97 -9.01 18.46 2.89
CA SER A 97 -7.54 18.49 2.74
C SER A 97 -6.93 17.10 2.57
N TYR A 98 -7.67 16.02 2.87
CA TYR A 98 -7.23 14.64 2.65
C TYR A 98 -6.99 14.35 1.16
N ALA A 99 -7.81 14.88 0.26
CA ALA A 99 -7.57 14.81 -1.20
C ALA A 99 -6.19 15.40 -1.57
N GLY A 100 -5.80 16.48 -0.90
CA GLY A 100 -4.47 17.06 -1.06
C GLY A 100 -3.35 16.14 -0.58
N LYS A 101 -3.57 15.45 0.53
CA LYS A 101 -2.62 14.45 1.08
C LYS A 101 -2.44 13.29 0.09
N GLU A 102 -3.52 12.79 -0.51
CA GLU A 102 -3.47 11.78 -1.58
C GLU A 102 -2.79 12.30 -2.86
N THR A 103 -2.95 13.58 -3.18
CA THR A 103 -2.21 14.20 -4.29
C THR A 103 -0.70 14.23 -3.99
N MET A 104 -0.30 14.53 -2.75
CA MET A 104 1.10 14.45 -2.33
C MET A 104 1.66 13.02 -2.34
N PHE A 105 0.83 12.02 -1.98
CA PHE A 105 1.18 10.61 -2.18
C PHE A 105 1.53 10.33 -3.64
N LEU A 106 0.64 10.73 -4.56
CA LEU A 106 0.80 10.50 -6.00
C LEU A 106 2.04 11.20 -6.55
N ILE A 107 2.28 12.46 -6.15
CA ILE A 107 3.49 13.21 -6.54
C ILE A 107 4.75 12.49 -6.04
N GLY A 108 4.80 12.13 -4.75
CA GLY A 108 5.95 11.44 -4.17
C GLY A 108 6.20 10.08 -4.85
N TRP A 109 5.13 9.35 -5.16
CA TRP A 109 5.21 8.09 -5.89
C TRP A 109 5.76 8.28 -7.31
N LEU A 110 5.18 9.18 -8.11
CA LEU A 110 5.59 9.37 -9.51
C LEU A 110 7.00 9.95 -9.65
N VAL A 111 7.36 10.94 -8.81
CA VAL A 111 8.71 11.53 -8.82
C VAL A 111 9.75 10.49 -8.43
N SER A 112 9.50 9.71 -7.37
CA SER A 112 10.43 8.66 -6.96
C SER A 112 10.48 7.52 -7.99
N LEU A 113 9.36 7.18 -8.63
CA LEU A 113 9.32 6.19 -9.70
C LEU A 113 10.12 6.64 -10.92
N ALA A 114 9.99 7.91 -11.34
CA ALA A 114 10.74 8.47 -12.46
C ALA A 114 12.26 8.40 -12.25
N ILE A 115 12.72 8.44 -10.99
CA ILE A 115 14.14 8.30 -10.63
C ILE A 115 14.53 6.82 -10.49
N LEU A 116 13.73 6.04 -9.76
CA LEU A 116 14.06 4.64 -9.41
C LEU A 116 13.92 3.70 -10.60
N TYR A 117 12.94 3.90 -11.47
CA TYR A 117 12.69 3.03 -12.62
C TYR A 117 13.90 2.95 -13.56
N PRO A 118 14.44 4.06 -14.12
CA PRO A 118 15.62 3.97 -14.98
C PRO A 118 16.86 3.49 -14.22
N THR A 119 16.96 3.78 -12.92
CA THR A 119 18.10 3.37 -12.09
C THR A 119 18.11 1.86 -11.82
N LEU A 120 16.93 1.25 -11.69
CA LEU A 120 16.79 -0.14 -11.29
C LEU A 120 16.39 -1.09 -12.41
N LYS A 121 15.82 -0.64 -13.54
CA LYS A 121 15.20 -1.49 -14.57
C LYS A 121 16.06 -2.67 -15.05
N ASP A 122 17.38 -2.46 -15.17
CA ASP A 122 18.32 -3.47 -15.68
C ASP A 122 19.06 -4.21 -14.55
N LYS A 123 18.68 -3.98 -13.29
CA LYS A 123 19.34 -4.54 -12.11
C LYS A 123 18.53 -5.67 -11.48
N ASN A 124 19.24 -6.65 -10.95
CA ASN A 124 18.68 -7.66 -10.06
C ASN A 124 18.79 -7.20 -8.61
N VAL A 125 17.69 -6.68 -8.08
CA VAL A 125 17.59 -6.27 -6.68
C VAL A 125 17.41 -7.50 -5.81
N LYS A 126 18.28 -7.63 -4.80
CA LYS A 126 18.23 -8.74 -3.84
C LYS A 126 16.93 -8.67 -3.03
N PRO A 127 16.21 -9.79 -2.82
CA PRO A 127 14.96 -9.81 -2.05
C PRO A 127 15.11 -9.23 -0.63
N ARG A 128 16.25 -9.49 0.03
CA ARG A 128 16.56 -8.92 1.36
C ARG A 128 16.57 -7.38 1.37
N THR A 129 17.14 -6.78 0.33
CA THR A 129 17.20 -5.31 0.20
C THR A 129 15.81 -4.74 -0.07
N LEU A 130 15.04 -5.38 -0.94
CA LEU A 130 13.66 -4.98 -1.22
C LEU A 130 12.79 -5.06 0.04
N PHE A 131 12.87 -6.18 0.76
CA PHE A 131 12.12 -6.38 2.00
C PHE A 131 12.49 -5.35 3.06
N PHE A 132 13.79 -5.08 3.24
CA PHE A 132 14.27 -4.05 4.17
C PHE A 132 13.67 -2.68 3.84
N TRP A 133 13.78 -2.22 2.59
CA TRP A 133 13.26 -0.90 2.21
C TRP A 133 11.75 -0.80 2.31
N MET A 134 11.01 -1.81 1.85
CA MET A 134 9.56 -1.83 2.00
C MET A 134 9.16 -1.80 3.47
N LEU A 135 9.71 -2.69 4.29
CA LEU A 135 9.39 -2.75 5.71
C LEU A 135 9.71 -1.42 6.40
N SER A 136 10.90 -0.85 6.16
CA SER A 136 11.28 0.44 6.74
C SER A 136 10.35 1.57 6.32
N LEU A 137 10.01 1.70 5.03
CA LEU A 137 9.13 2.77 4.54
C LEU A 137 7.70 2.63 5.09
N PHE A 138 7.14 1.42 5.09
CA PHE A 138 5.79 1.20 5.63
C PHE A 138 5.75 1.31 7.15
N THR A 139 6.75 0.83 7.87
CA THR A 139 6.88 1.05 9.32
C THR A 139 6.98 2.53 9.62
N LEU A 140 7.81 3.29 8.89
CA LEU A 140 7.91 4.73 9.05
C LEU A 140 6.57 5.43 8.82
N ALA A 141 5.89 5.14 7.70
CA ALA A 141 4.58 5.70 7.41
C ALA A 141 3.56 5.36 8.51
N THR A 142 3.55 4.10 8.99
CA THR A 142 2.64 3.64 10.05
C THR A 142 2.91 4.32 11.38
N VAL A 143 4.18 4.44 11.77
CA VAL A 143 4.60 5.15 12.98
C VAL A 143 4.17 6.61 12.93
N MET A 144 4.27 7.25 11.77
CA MET A 144 3.78 8.62 11.57
C MET A 144 2.25 8.71 11.66
N THR A 145 1.50 7.65 11.37
CA THR A 145 0.03 7.62 11.57
C THR A 145 -0.37 7.47 13.04
N TRP A 146 0.51 6.94 13.90
CA TRP A 146 0.19 6.62 15.29
C TRP A 146 0.39 7.82 16.23
N HIS A 147 -0.72 8.40 16.68
CA HIS A 147 -0.78 9.51 17.64
C HIS A 147 -0.04 9.33 19.00
N PRO A 148 0.15 8.13 19.60
CA PRO A 148 0.80 8.00 20.91
C PRO A 148 2.29 8.37 20.93
N LEU A 149 2.96 8.47 19.77
CA LEU A 149 4.36 8.90 19.67
C LEU A 149 4.51 10.42 19.47
N PHE A 150 3.44 11.13 19.12
CA PHE A 150 3.41 12.58 18.99
C PHE A 150 2.20 13.19 19.73
N PRO A 151 2.05 13.00 21.05
CA PRO A 151 0.90 13.53 21.77
C PRO A 151 0.95 15.06 21.97
N TYR A 152 2.11 15.72 21.78
CA TYR A 152 2.25 17.16 22.04
C TYR A 152 3.29 17.81 21.11
N LEU A 153 2.82 18.36 19.99
CA LEU A 153 3.36 19.61 19.48
C LEU A 153 2.31 20.67 19.84
N PRO A 154 2.51 21.50 20.87
CA PRO A 154 1.56 22.55 21.19
C PRO A 154 1.42 23.46 19.97
N LEU A 155 0.24 23.43 19.36
CA LEU A 155 -0.19 24.41 18.37
C LEU A 155 -0.48 25.70 19.14
N HIS A 156 0.53 26.57 19.22
CA HIS A 156 0.33 28.00 19.53
C HIS A 156 -0.10 28.74 18.27
#